data_AF-A3MT13-F1
#
_entry.id   AF-A3MT13-F1
#
_cell.length_a   1.000
_cell.length_b   1.000
_cell.length_c   1.000
_cell.angle_alpha   90.00
_cell.angle_beta   90.00
_cell.angle_gamma   90.00
#
_symmetry.space_group_name_H-M   'P 1'
#
loop_
_entity.id
_entity.type
_entity.pdbx_description
1 polymer ?
#
loop_
_entity_poly.entity_id
_entity_poly.type
_entity_poly.pdbx_seq_one_letter_code
_entity_poly.pdbx_strand_id
1 'polypeptide(L)'
;MELTVVPECYANACFAQKLVDILRAAHGVNPRVIHRRVSGRDRILNILKQLPQDNVLVIIDYEVGPARKYIDENFDLERVVEGIYVGVFRRSQSVVAVVFDPRIEEAFICRYLRERCNDVNWVRRVKSGEACIALVELFNGEAVAALLRKVGTAIVERLGGN
;
A
#
# COMPACT_ATOMS: atom_id res chain seq x y z
N MET A 1 5.50 18.50 -3.26
CA MET A 1 4.53 17.67 -4.00
C MET A 1 3.46 17.20 -3.03
N GLU A 2 2.18 17.48 -3.32
CA GLU A 2 1.06 16.87 -2.59
C GLU A 2 0.78 15.49 -3.19
N LEU A 3 0.64 14.48 -2.33
CA LEU A 3 0.40 13.09 -2.74
C LEU A 3 -0.83 12.55 -2.01
N THR A 4 -1.87 12.17 -2.75
CA THR A 4 -3.08 11.58 -2.16
C THR A 4 -2.88 10.08 -2.02
N VAL A 5 -2.91 9.55 -0.78
CA VAL A 5 -2.71 8.12 -0.52
C VAL A 5 -4.06 7.44 -0.23
N VAL A 6 -4.40 6.41 -1.00
CA VAL A 6 -5.66 5.67 -0.90
C VAL A 6 -5.39 4.19 -0.62
N PRO A 7 -5.50 3.76 0.65
CA PRO A 7 -5.40 2.35 1.00
C PRO A 7 -6.73 1.60 0.84
N GLU A 8 -6.67 0.31 0.49
CA GLU A 8 -7.84 -0.57 0.33
C GLU A 8 -8.49 -0.94 1.67
N CYS A 9 -7.68 -1.52 2.56
CA CYS A 9 -8.13 -2.02 3.84
C CYS A 9 -7.43 -1.33 5.01
N TYR A 10 -7.83 -1.68 6.24
CA TYR A 10 -7.24 -1.12 7.45
C TYR A 10 -5.75 -1.45 7.60
N ALA A 11 -5.32 -2.66 7.21
CA ALA A 11 -3.91 -3.03 7.24
C ALA A 11 -3.11 -2.22 6.22
N ASN A 12 -3.62 -2.05 4.99
CA ASN A 12 -2.99 -1.16 4.00
C ASN A 12 -2.95 0.29 4.51
N ALA A 13 -3.97 0.75 5.24
CA ALA A 13 -4.00 2.10 5.82
C ALA A 13 -2.94 2.29 6.91
N CYS A 14 -2.70 1.26 7.73
CA CYS A 14 -1.60 1.26 8.69
C CYS A 14 -0.24 1.36 7.98
N PHE A 15 -0.03 0.51 6.97
CA PHE A 15 1.18 0.55 6.15
C PHE A 15 1.36 1.93 5.50
N ALA A 16 0.29 2.50 4.95
CA ALA A 16 0.28 3.83 4.35
C ALA A 16 0.77 4.90 5.34
N GLN A 17 0.26 4.89 6.57
CA GLN A 17 0.65 5.87 7.59
C GLN A 17 2.15 5.84 7.88
N LYS A 18 2.74 4.65 7.95
CA LYS A 18 4.18 4.48 8.20
C LYS A 18 5.03 4.82 6.99
N LEU A 19 4.56 4.49 5.80
CA LEU A 19 5.21 4.86 4.55
C LEU A 19 5.21 6.39 4.35
N VAL A 20 4.11 7.07 4.71
CA VAL A 20 3.99 8.53 4.63
C VAL A 20 5.03 9.24 5.50
N ASP A 21 5.30 8.72 6.70
CA ASP A 21 6.34 9.27 7.58
C ASP A 21 7.72 9.19 6.92
N ILE A 22 8.02 8.08 6.23
CA ILE A 22 9.25 7.90 5.44
C ILE A 22 9.30 8.86 4.25
N LEU A 23 8.22 8.97 3.48
CA LEU A 23 8.14 9.85 2.31
C LEU A 23 8.32 11.33 2.70
N ARG A 24 7.78 11.74 3.84
CA ARG A 24 7.99 13.09 4.40
C ARG A 24 9.45 13.30 4.81
N ALA A 25 9.99 12.40 5.63
CA ALA A 25 11.31 12.56 6.22
C ALA A 25 12.46 12.45 5.20
N ALA A 26 12.36 11.51 4.26
CA ALA A 26 13.45 11.20 3.33
C ALA A 26 13.35 11.95 1.99
N HIS A 27 12.14 12.37 1.59
CA HIS A 27 11.90 12.86 0.22
C HIS A 27 11.14 14.18 0.14
N GLY A 28 10.79 14.81 1.27
CA GLY A 28 10.09 16.11 1.28
C GLY A 28 8.73 16.09 0.59
N VAL A 29 8.14 14.90 0.40
CA VAL A 29 6.78 14.75 -0.11
C VAL A 29 5.82 15.09 1.03
N ASN A 30 4.68 15.72 0.73
CA ASN A 30 3.62 15.98 1.71
C ASN A 30 2.38 15.12 1.39
N PRO A 31 2.34 13.84 1.81
CA PRO A 31 1.20 13.00 1.51
C PRO A 31 0.04 13.25 2.47
N ARG A 32 -1.17 13.11 1.94
CA ARG A 32 -2.42 13.06 2.69
C ARG A 32 -3.05 11.68 2.52
N VAL A 33 -3.21 10.94 3.61
CA VAL A 33 -3.92 9.65 3.59
C VAL A 33 -5.41 9.89 3.61
N ILE A 34 -6.13 9.38 2.61
CA ILE A 34 -7.58 9.37 2.52
C ILE A 34 -8.04 7.92 2.61
N HIS A 35 -8.38 7.48 3.84
CA HIS A 35 -8.99 6.18 4.07
C HIS A 35 -10.44 6.37 4.55
N ARG A 36 -11.42 5.90 3.76
CA ARG A 36 -12.82 5.81 4.21
C ARG A 36 -13.05 4.43 4.81
N ARG A 37 -13.87 4.33 5.88
CA ARG A 37 -14.27 3.05 6.52
C ARG A 37 -14.59 2.03 5.41
N VAL A 38 -13.68 1.07 5.25
CA VAL A 38 -13.66 0.05 4.20
C VAL A 38 -13.68 0.65 2.79
N SER A 39 -12.51 0.73 2.17
CA SER A 39 -12.35 1.01 0.74
C SER A 39 -12.12 -0.28 -0.02
N GLY A 40 -12.91 -1.31 0.28
CA GLY A 40 -12.78 -2.63 -0.36
C GLY A 40 -12.79 -2.50 -1.89
N ARG A 41 -11.99 -3.34 -2.56
CA ARG A 41 -11.89 -3.60 -4.00
C ARG A 41 -12.63 -2.65 -4.95
N ASP A 42 -13.96 -2.74 -5.04
CA ASP A 42 -14.78 -1.99 -6.00
C ASP A 42 -14.71 -0.47 -5.76
N ARG A 43 -14.42 -0.07 -4.52
CA ARG A 43 -14.32 1.33 -4.11
C ARG A 43 -13.01 1.95 -4.58
N ILE A 44 -11.88 1.23 -4.57
CA ILE A 44 -10.63 1.78 -5.14
C ILE A 44 -10.76 1.97 -6.63
N LEU A 45 -11.34 1.02 -7.35
CA LEU A 45 -11.56 1.16 -8.79
C LEU A 45 -12.45 2.37 -9.10
N ASN A 46 -13.44 2.63 -8.26
CA ASN A 46 -14.26 3.84 -8.38
C ASN A 46 -13.51 5.11 -7.97
N ILE A 47 -12.66 5.06 -6.95
CA ILE A 47 -11.81 6.17 -6.53
C ILE A 47 -10.82 6.54 -7.66
N LEU A 48 -10.16 5.56 -8.28
CA LEU A 48 -9.26 5.76 -9.43
C LEU A 48 -9.98 6.41 -10.62
N LYS A 49 -11.29 6.14 -10.80
CA LYS A 49 -12.11 6.78 -11.83
C LYS A 49 -12.56 8.20 -11.48
N GLN A 50 -12.57 8.57 -10.19
CA GLN A 50 -13.17 9.81 -9.68
C GLN A 50 -12.16 10.83 -9.16
N LEU A 51 -10.94 10.41 -8.80
CA LEU A 51 -9.93 11.34 -8.30
C LEU A 51 -9.42 12.22 -9.44
N PRO A 52 -9.16 13.52 -9.17
CA PRO A 52 -8.25 14.28 -10.02
C PRO A 52 -6.94 13.48 -10.05
N GLN A 53 -6.47 13.14 -11.25
CA GLN A 53 -5.42 12.13 -11.41
C GLN A 53 -4.04 12.61 -10.94
N ASP A 54 -3.92 13.81 -10.36
CA ASP A 54 -2.65 14.38 -9.96
C ASP A 54 -2.14 13.74 -8.66
N ASN A 55 -1.00 13.05 -8.78
CA ASN A 55 -0.22 12.47 -7.68
C ASN A 55 -1.05 11.65 -6.70
N VAL A 56 -1.54 10.50 -7.16
CA VAL A 56 -2.29 9.53 -6.35
C VAL A 56 -1.42 8.30 -6.11
N LEU A 57 -1.32 7.87 -4.86
CA LEU A 57 -0.74 6.60 -4.45
C LEU A 57 -1.85 5.67 -3.97
N VAL A 58 -2.10 4.57 -4.68
CA VAL A 58 -3.02 3.51 -4.20
C VAL A 58 -2.23 2.39 -3.54
N ILE A 59 -2.78 1.81 -2.48
CA ILE A 59 -2.16 0.69 -1.76
C ILE A 59 -3.21 -0.43 -1.65
N ILE A 60 -2.98 -1.52 -2.36
CA ILE A 60 -4.03 -2.50 -2.69
C ILE A 60 -3.54 -3.94 -2.53
N ASP A 61 -4.47 -4.83 -2.23
CA ASP A 61 -4.26 -6.27 -2.17
C ASP A 61 -4.55 -6.88 -3.54
N TYR A 62 -3.70 -7.81 -3.98
CA TYR A 62 -3.76 -8.41 -5.31
C TYR A 62 -4.57 -9.71 -5.30
N GLU A 63 -5.80 -9.59 -4.79
CA GLU A 63 -6.70 -10.71 -4.64
C GLU A 63 -7.10 -11.33 -5.99
N VAL A 64 -7.31 -12.65 -5.99
CA VAL A 64 -7.77 -13.38 -7.17
C VAL A 64 -9.11 -12.82 -7.65
N GLY A 65 -9.22 -12.56 -8.97
CA GLY A 65 -10.46 -12.17 -9.62
C GLY A 65 -10.34 -10.92 -10.51
N PRO A 66 -11.46 -10.22 -10.76
CA PRO A 66 -11.49 -9.08 -11.68
C PRO A 66 -10.55 -7.92 -11.32
N ALA A 67 -10.26 -7.72 -10.03
CA ALA A 67 -9.34 -6.66 -9.60
C ALA A 67 -7.90 -6.95 -10.01
N ARG A 68 -7.43 -8.19 -9.82
CA ARG A 68 -6.11 -8.62 -10.33
C ARG A 68 -6.00 -8.41 -11.84
N LYS A 69 -7.00 -8.85 -12.60
CA LYS A 69 -7.05 -8.61 -14.05
C LYS A 69 -6.99 -7.12 -14.40
N TYR A 70 -7.74 -6.27 -13.69
CA TYR A 70 -7.69 -4.83 -13.89
C TYR A 70 -6.29 -4.25 -13.61
N ILE A 71 -5.66 -4.68 -12.52
CA ILE A 71 -4.30 -4.25 -12.16
C ILE A 71 -3.31 -4.64 -13.27
N ASP A 72 -3.36 -5.88 -13.75
CA ASP A 72 -2.48 -6.40 -14.82
C ASP A 72 -2.63 -5.66 -16.15
N GLU A 73 -3.88 -5.32 -16.49
CA GLU A 73 -4.19 -4.63 -17.73
C GLU A 73 -3.84 -3.14 -17.68
N ASN A 74 -3.78 -2.53 -16.49
CA ASN A 74 -3.69 -1.07 -16.36
C ASN A 74 -2.46 -0.55 -15.62
N PHE A 75 -1.66 -1.40 -14.96
CA PHE A 75 -0.43 -0.98 -14.28
C PHE A 75 0.80 -1.68 -14.83
N ASP A 76 1.88 -0.92 -14.96
CA ASP A 76 3.21 -1.46 -15.20
C ASP A 76 3.90 -1.68 -13.86
N LEU A 77 3.73 -2.90 -13.33
CA LEU A 77 4.23 -3.31 -12.03
C LEU A 77 5.68 -3.80 -12.11
N GLU A 78 6.51 -3.34 -11.18
CA GLU A 78 7.83 -3.90 -10.92
C GLU A 78 7.89 -4.44 -9.49
N ARG A 79 8.54 -5.58 -9.32
CA ARG A 79 8.74 -6.17 -8.00
C ARG A 79 9.84 -5.42 -7.25
N VAL A 80 9.51 -4.80 -6.13
CA VAL A 80 10.48 -4.10 -5.26
C VAL A 80 11.07 -5.04 -4.22
N VAL A 81 10.21 -5.85 -3.61
CA VAL A 81 10.59 -6.97 -2.74
C VAL A 81 9.62 -8.11 -3.00
N GLU A 82 9.96 -9.32 -2.55
CA GLU A 82 9.05 -10.46 -2.69
C GLU A 82 7.68 -10.14 -2.06
N GLY A 83 6.60 -10.37 -2.82
CA GLY A 83 5.23 -10.07 -2.42
C GLY A 83 4.81 -8.59 -2.54
N ILE A 84 5.73 -7.64 -2.81
CA ILE A 84 5.39 -6.21 -2.93
C ILE A 84 5.87 -5.66 -4.26
N TYR A 85 4.92 -5.17 -5.04
CA TYR A 85 5.15 -4.53 -6.32
C TYR A 85 4.84 -3.04 -6.23
N VAL A 86 5.58 -2.25 -7.01
CA VAL A 86 5.29 -0.83 -7.22
C VAL A 86 5.21 -0.58 -8.71
N GLY A 87 4.16 0.11 -9.14
CA GLY A 87 3.97 0.40 -10.55
C GLY A 87 3.21 1.68 -10.82
N VAL A 88 3.26 2.09 -12.08
CA VAL A 88 2.56 3.28 -12.58
C VAL A 88 1.33 2.85 -13.35
N PHE A 89 0.28 3.67 -13.27
CA PHE A 89 -0.90 3.48 -14.09
C PHE A 89 -0.56 3.84 -15.55
N ARG A 90 -0.79 2.90 -16.47
CA ARG A 90 -0.44 3.04 -17.89
C ARG A 90 -0.98 4.30 -18.55
N ARG A 91 -2.16 4.75 -18.12
CA ARG A 91 -2.83 5.92 -18.71
C ARG A 91 -2.44 7.23 -18.03
N SER A 92 -1.78 7.18 -16.86
CA SER A 92 -1.32 8.38 -16.16
C SER A 92 -0.17 8.09 -15.21
N GLN A 93 1.00 8.66 -15.48
CA GLN A 93 2.20 8.52 -14.64
C GLN A 93 2.05 9.13 -13.24
N SER A 94 1.03 9.98 -13.06
CA SER A 94 0.68 10.60 -11.80
C SER A 94 -0.04 9.67 -10.82
N VAL A 95 -0.37 8.44 -11.23
CA VAL A 95 -0.98 7.42 -10.37
C VAL A 95 -0.02 6.26 -10.17
N VAL A 96 0.43 6.06 -8.94
CA VAL A 96 1.32 4.97 -8.53
C VAL A 96 0.53 3.98 -7.67
N ALA A 97 0.81 2.70 -7.82
CA ALA A 97 0.27 1.64 -6.98
C ALA A 97 1.38 0.93 -6.20
N VAL A 98 1.12 0.65 -4.92
CA VAL A 98 1.79 -0.40 -4.15
C VAL A 98 0.83 -1.58 -4.09
N VAL A 99 1.27 -2.73 -4.58
CA VAL A 99 0.45 -3.92 -4.73
C VAL A 99 1.05 -5.05 -3.89
N PHE A 100 0.24 -5.61 -2.98
CA PHE A 100 0.61 -6.78 -2.18
C PHE A 100 0.10 -8.06 -2.84
N ASP A 101 0.99 -8.97 -3.24
CA ASP A 101 0.65 -10.27 -3.85
C ASP A 101 0.94 -11.43 -2.90
N PRO A 102 -0.09 -12.20 -2.48
CA PRO A 102 -1.51 -12.09 -2.85
C PRO A 102 -2.33 -11.05 -2.06
N ARG A 103 -1.90 -10.66 -0.85
CA ARG A 103 -2.50 -9.62 0.01
C ARG A 103 -1.52 -9.21 1.11
N ILE A 104 -1.76 -8.09 1.77
CA ILE A 104 -0.85 -7.55 2.78
C ILE A 104 -0.55 -8.51 3.95
N GLU A 105 -1.51 -9.35 4.36
CA GLU A 105 -1.26 -10.32 5.42
C GLU A 105 -0.15 -11.30 5.02
N GLU A 106 -0.27 -11.93 3.86
CA GLU A 106 0.66 -12.95 3.40
C GLU A 106 1.96 -12.36 2.84
N ALA A 107 1.86 -11.27 2.08
CA ALA A 107 2.98 -10.63 1.39
C ALA A 107 3.90 -9.85 2.33
N PHE A 108 3.40 -9.41 3.48
CA PHE A 108 4.11 -8.53 4.38
C PHE A 108 3.99 -8.98 5.84
N ILE A 109 2.79 -8.93 6.42
CA ILE A 109 2.61 -9.05 7.88
C ILE A 109 3.09 -10.40 8.42
N CYS A 110 2.64 -11.50 7.84
CA CYS A 110 2.97 -12.87 8.29
C CYS A 110 4.41 -13.28 7.99
N ARG A 111 5.13 -12.51 7.18
CA ARG A 111 6.56 -12.75 6.92
C ARG A 111 7.43 -12.32 8.09
N TYR A 112 6.96 -11.34 8.86
CA TYR A 112 7.67 -10.77 10.00
C TYR A 112 7.04 -11.12 11.35
N LEU A 113 5.74 -11.48 11.38
CA LEU A 113 5.01 -11.91 12.59
C LEU A 113 4.34 -13.27 12.36
N ARG A 114 5.14 -14.27 12.01
CA ARG A 114 4.62 -15.58 11.55
C ARG A 114 3.80 -16.28 12.63
N GLU A 115 4.24 -16.20 13.88
CA GLU A 115 3.58 -16.78 15.04
C GLU A 115 2.20 -16.16 15.32
N ARG A 116 2.01 -14.88 14.96
CA ARG A 116 0.71 -14.19 15.14
C ARG A 116 -0.32 -14.57 14.10
N CYS A 117 0.10 -15.01 12.91
CA CYS A 117 -0.82 -15.29 11.81
C CYS A 117 -1.66 -16.56 11.97
N ASN A 118 -1.33 -17.41 12.95
CA ASN A 118 -2.18 -18.54 13.34
C ASN A 118 -3.25 -18.14 14.39
N ASP A 119 -3.14 -16.95 14.99
CA ASP A 119 -4.11 -16.44 15.94
C ASP A 119 -5.26 -15.73 15.22
N VAL A 120 -6.40 -16.41 15.17
CA VAL A 120 -7.63 -15.92 14.52
C VAL A 120 -8.10 -14.58 15.11
N ASN A 121 -7.93 -14.37 16.41
CA ASN A 121 -8.34 -13.11 17.05
C ASN A 121 -7.41 -11.97 16.65
N TRP A 122 -6.11 -12.24 16.58
CA TRP A 122 -5.15 -11.24 16.11
C TRP A 122 -5.39 -10.88 14.64
N VAL A 123 -5.61 -11.88 13.77
CA VAL A 123 -5.95 -11.66 12.35
C VAL A 123 -7.23 -10.82 12.19
N ARG A 124 -8.24 -11.05 13.04
CA ARG A 124 -9.47 -10.22 13.04
C ARG A 124 -9.18 -8.77 13.39
N ARG A 125 -8.24 -8.49 14.31
CA ARG A 125 -7.84 -7.12 14.67
C ARG A 125 -7.07 -6.44 13.54
N VAL A 126 -6.19 -7.17 12.85
CA VAL A 126 -5.49 -6.69 11.64
C VAL A 126 -6.47 -6.28 10.54
N LYS A 127 -7.62 -6.95 10.44
CA LYS A 127 -8.68 -6.65 9.45
C LYS A 127 -9.69 -5.60 9.90
N SER A 128 -9.53 -5.02 11.09
CA SER A 128 -10.48 -4.06 11.66
C SER A 128 -9.88 -2.67 11.81
N GLY A 129 -10.65 -1.71 12.35
CA GLY A 129 -10.15 -0.39 12.72
C GLY A 129 -8.98 -0.41 13.72
N GLU A 130 -8.69 -1.56 14.33
CA GLU A 130 -7.57 -1.75 15.25
C GLU A 130 -6.26 -2.15 14.56
N ALA A 131 -6.22 -2.24 13.23
CA ALA A 131 -5.05 -2.73 12.49
C ALA A 131 -3.75 -2.04 12.91
N CYS A 132 -3.76 -0.70 13.06
CA CYS A 132 -2.57 0.05 13.47
C CYS A 132 -2.06 -0.32 14.86
N ILE A 133 -2.98 -0.64 15.79
CA ILE A 133 -2.62 -1.06 17.14
C ILE A 133 -2.06 -2.48 17.10
N ALA A 134 -2.69 -3.37 16.35
CA ALA A 134 -2.25 -4.76 16.20
C ALA A 134 -0.87 -4.89 15.52
N LEU A 135 -0.54 -3.95 14.63
CA LEU A 135 0.70 -3.96 13.84
C LEU A 135 1.82 -3.08 14.42
N VAL A 136 1.65 -2.48 15.61
CA VAL A 136 2.69 -1.62 16.21
C VAL A 136 4.04 -2.34 16.33
N GLU A 137 4.03 -3.61 16.78
CA GLU A 137 5.23 -4.42 16.95
C GLU A 137 5.99 -4.61 15.63
N LEU A 138 5.25 -4.87 14.54
CA LEU A 138 5.80 -5.05 13.20
C LEU A 138 6.61 -3.83 12.75
N PHE A 139 6.06 -2.63 12.92
CA PHE A 139 6.66 -1.40 12.40
C PHE A 139 7.83 -0.86 13.24
N ASN A 140 8.10 -1.45 14.40
CA ASN A 140 9.28 -1.13 15.21
C ASN A 140 10.54 -1.88 14.76
N GLY A 141 10.42 -2.88 13.89
CA GLY A 141 11.55 -3.68 13.42
C GLY A 141 12.40 -2.96 12.37
N GLU A 142 13.73 -3.07 12.49
CA GLU A 142 14.68 -2.47 11.55
C GLU A 142 14.50 -3.01 10.11
N ALA A 143 14.24 -4.32 9.97
CA ALA A 143 13.99 -4.96 8.68
C ALA A 143 12.76 -4.36 7.98
N VAL A 144 11.70 -4.05 8.73
CA VAL A 144 10.49 -3.41 8.21
C VAL A 144 10.77 -1.95 7.84
N ALA A 145 11.53 -1.23 8.65
CA ALA A 145 11.95 0.12 8.31
C ALA A 145 12.79 0.16 7.02
N ALA A 146 13.68 -0.81 6.81
CA ALA A 146 14.45 -0.95 5.58
C ALA A 146 13.57 -1.26 4.36
N LEU A 147 12.55 -2.13 4.52
CA LEU A 147 11.57 -2.40 3.49
C LEU A 147 10.77 -1.14 3.13
N LEU A 148 10.27 -0.39 4.11
CA LEU A 148 9.53 0.84 3.88
C LEU A 148 10.36 1.88 3.14
N ARG A 149 11.67 1.99 3.44
CA ARG A 149 12.59 2.84 2.67
C ARG A 149 12.70 2.41 1.21
N LYS A 150 12.88 1.11 0.93
CA LYS A 150 12.92 0.58 -0.45
C LYS A 150 11.64 0.89 -1.22
N VAL A 151 10.49 0.64 -0.61
CA VAL A 151 9.18 0.96 -1.20
C VAL A 151 9.03 2.47 -1.43
N GLY A 152 9.43 3.29 -0.46
CA GLY A 152 9.41 4.75 -0.56
C GLY A 152 10.26 5.27 -1.73
N THR A 153 11.50 4.77 -1.87
CA THR A 153 12.38 5.09 -3.00
C THR A 153 11.73 4.73 -4.34
N ALA A 154 11.21 3.50 -4.46
CA ALA A 154 10.57 3.04 -5.69
C ALA A 154 9.33 3.88 -6.08
N ILE A 155 8.57 4.39 -5.11
CA ILE A 155 7.45 5.30 -5.34
C ILE A 155 7.94 6.64 -5.86
N VAL A 156 8.97 7.23 -5.24
CA VAL A 156 9.49 8.55 -5.62
C VAL A 156 10.11 8.52 -7.02
N GLU A 157 10.86 7.47 -7.35
CA GLU A 157 11.40 7.27 -8.71
C GLU A 157 10.31 7.29 -9.78
N ARG A 158 9.12 6.78 -9.46
CA ARG A 158 7.96 6.74 -10.38
C ARG A 158 7.16 8.04 -10.40
N LEU A 159 7.08 8.76 -9.27
CA LEU A 159 6.40 10.06 -9.19
C LEU A 159 7.23 11.20 -9.78
N GLY A 160 8.56 11.06 -9.83
CA GLY A 160 9.51 12.11 -10.24
C GLY A 160 10.32 11.82 -11.50
N GLY A 161 9.96 10.78 -12.27
CA GLY A 161 10.61 10.45 -13.53
C GLY A 161 10.26 11.47 -14.62
N ASN A 162 11.11 12.49 -14.77
CA ASN A 162 11.35 13.17 -16.04
C ASN A 162 12.39 12.39 -16.85
#